data_AF-A0A452ZMU7-F1
#
_entry.id   AF-A0A452ZMU7-F1
#
_cell.length_a   1.000
_cell.length_b   1.000
_cell.length_c   1.000
_cell.angle_alpha   90.00
_cell.angle_beta   90.00
_cell.angle_gamma   90.00
#
_symmetry.space_group_name_H-M   'P 1'
#
loop_
_entity.id
_entity.type
_entity.pdbx_description
1 polymer ?
#
loop_
_entity_poly.entity_id
_entity_poly.type
_entity_poly.pdbx_seq_one_letter_code
_entity_poly.pdbx_strand_id
1 'polypeptide(L)'
;EKGLFYALDLGGTNFRVLRVQLGGKEGRVVKQECDEISIPAHLMTGTSQELFDFIAAALAKFVASEGEDFHLLEGRQRELGFTFSFPVKQSSIASGTLIKWTKGFSIDETVGADVVAELSSALDRQGLDMKVTALVNDTIGTLAGGRYDDNDVVAAVILGTGTNAAYVERANAIPKWHGLLPKSGDMVINMEWGNFRSSHLPLTEFDQALDAESLNPGEQIYEKLISGMYLGEIVRRVLLKMTEEASLFGDDIPPKLKIPFILR
;
A
#
# COMPACT_ATOMS: atom_id res chain seq x y z
N GLU A 1 -9.63 18.76 -11.89
CA GLU A 1 -9.96 17.53 -12.62
C GLU A 1 -11.49 17.43 -12.73
N LYS A 2 -12.03 16.93 -13.84
CA LYS A 2 -13.48 16.71 -14.05
C LYS A 2 -13.69 15.35 -14.70
N GLY A 3 -14.68 14.58 -14.23
CA GLY A 3 -15.05 13.27 -14.79
C GLY A 3 -15.13 12.15 -13.76
N LEU A 4 -15.48 10.96 -14.24
CA LEU A 4 -15.53 9.72 -13.47
C LEU A 4 -14.19 8.99 -13.51
N PHE A 5 -13.65 8.67 -12.33
CA PHE A 5 -12.39 7.93 -12.19
C PHE A 5 -12.57 6.76 -11.23
N TYR A 6 -11.78 5.72 -11.44
CA TYR A 6 -11.73 4.54 -10.59
C TYR A 6 -10.40 4.44 -9.87
N ALA A 7 -10.39 3.84 -8.68
CA ALA A 7 -9.18 3.35 -8.07
C ALA A 7 -9.35 1.96 -7.47
N LEU A 8 -8.26 1.20 -7.50
CA LEU A 8 -8.09 -0.09 -6.89
C LEU A 8 -6.98 0.03 -5.86
N ASP A 9 -7.24 -0.31 -4.61
CA ASP A 9 -6.24 -0.32 -3.54
C ASP A 9 -6.05 -1.75 -3.03
N LEU A 10 -4.92 -2.34 -3.44
CA LEU A 10 -4.49 -3.67 -3.04
C LEU A 10 -3.30 -3.53 -2.08
N GLY A 11 -3.57 -3.69 -0.79
CA GLY A 11 -2.57 -3.46 0.26
C GLY A 11 -2.50 -4.51 1.37
N GLY A 12 -3.28 -5.59 1.30
CA GLY A 12 -3.30 -6.64 2.33
C GLY A 12 -4.30 -7.75 2.01
N THR A 13 -4.88 -8.37 3.05
CA THR A 13 -5.89 -9.45 2.94
C THR A 13 -7.25 -8.98 2.41
N ASN A 14 -7.47 -7.67 2.40
CA ASN A 14 -8.59 -7.03 1.74
C ASN A 14 -8.05 -6.06 0.69
N PHE A 15 -8.83 -5.85 -0.37
CA PHE A 15 -8.62 -4.75 -1.30
C PHE A 15 -9.87 -3.89 -1.37
N ARG A 16 -9.69 -2.65 -1.81
CA ARG A 16 -10.80 -1.71 -2.00
C ARG A 16 -10.91 -1.34 -3.46
N VAL A 17 -12.14 -1.25 -3.94
CA VAL A 17 -12.47 -0.63 -5.22
C VAL A 17 -13.28 0.62 -4.95
N LEU A 18 -12.95 1.70 -5.63
CA LEU A 18 -13.63 2.96 -5.45
C LEU A 18 -13.84 3.68 -6.78
N ARG A 19 -14.91 4.47 -6.83
CA ARG A 19 -15.18 5.40 -7.94
C ARG A 19 -15.42 6.79 -7.39
N VAL A 20 -14.96 7.78 -8.13
CA VAL A 20 -15.09 9.19 -7.76
C VAL A 20 -15.54 10.01 -8.96
N GLN A 21 -16.60 10.80 -8.75
CA GLN A 21 -17.07 11.80 -9.70
C GLN A 21 -16.46 13.14 -9.31
N LEU A 22 -15.58 13.68 -10.16
CA LEU A 22 -14.91 14.97 -9.93
C LEU A 22 -15.64 16.09 -10.68
N GLY A 23 -15.93 17.18 -9.97
CA GLY A 23 -16.70 18.34 -10.43
C GLY A 23 -15.86 19.55 -10.85
N GLY A 24 -14.53 19.47 -10.79
CA GLY A 24 -13.64 20.58 -11.11
C GLY A 24 -13.23 21.39 -9.88
N LYS A 25 -12.69 22.59 -10.11
CA LYS A 25 -12.12 23.43 -9.04
C LYS A 25 -13.13 23.76 -7.93
N GLU A 26 -14.36 24.09 -8.31
CA GLU A 26 -15.42 24.45 -7.35
C GLU A 26 -16.16 23.22 -6.82
N GLY A 27 -16.44 22.25 -7.69
CA GLY A 27 -17.23 21.05 -7.33
C GLY A 27 -16.45 19.95 -6.60
N ARG A 28 -15.11 20.00 -6.61
CA ARG A 28 -14.20 19.01 -5.98
C ARG A 28 -14.68 17.56 -6.20
N VAL A 29 -14.81 16.78 -5.13
CA VAL A 29 -15.45 15.47 -5.14
C VAL A 29 -16.97 15.65 -5.05
N VAL A 30 -17.68 15.31 -6.12
CA VAL A 30 -19.14 15.39 -6.19
C VAL A 30 -19.78 14.17 -5.54
N LYS A 31 -19.23 12.99 -5.84
CA LYS A 31 -19.71 11.71 -5.30
C LYS A 31 -18.57 10.72 -5.25
N GLN A 32 -18.57 9.89 -4.21
CA GLN A 32 -17.61 8.81 -4.04
C GLN A 32 -18.34 7.58 -3.50
N GLU A 33 -18.02 6.43 -4.05
CA GLU A 33 -18.45 5.13 -3.54
C GLU A 33 -17.26 4.18 -3.48
N CYS A 34 -17.27 3.28 -2.50
CA CYS A 34 -16.19 2.36 -2.23
C CYS A 34 -16.75 1.05 -1.68
N ASP A 35 -16.22 -0.07 -2.19
CA ASP A 35 -16.46 -1.40 -1.67
C ASP A 35 -15.14 -2.00 -1.18
N GLU A 36 -15.19 -2.68 -0.04
CA GLU A 36 -14.07 -3.47 0.49
C GLU A 36 -14.36 -4.96 0.28
N ILE A 37 -13.41 -5.66 -0.33
CA ILE A 37 -13.52 -7.07 -0.68
C ILE A 37 -12.39 -7.84 0.00
N SER A 38 -12.76 -8.88 0.76
CA SER A 38 -11.81 -9.80 1.35
C SER A 38 -11.29 -10.79 0.31
N ILE A 39 -9.98 -11.00 0.27
CA ILE A 39 -9.32 -11.94 -0.61
C ILE A 39 -9.36 -13.32 0.05
N PRO A 40 -9.98 -14.33 -0.58
CA PRO A 40 -9.90 -15.69 -0.11
C PRO A 40 -8.44 -16.13 0.08
N ALA A 41 -8.11 -16.68 1.25
CA ALA A 41 -6.73 -16.99 1.62
C ALA A 41 -5.99 -17.88 0.59
N HIS A 42 -6.71 -18.78 -0.08
CA HIS A 42 -6.12 -19.64 -1.12
C HIS A 42 -5.62 -18.85 -2.35
N LEU A 43 -6.19 -17.68 -2.64
CA LEU A 43 -5.74 -16.81 -3.74
C LEU A 43 -4.46 -16.05 -3.38
N MET A 44 -4.14 -15.89 -2.09
CA MET A 44 -2.90 -15.24 -1.66
C MET A 44 -1.66 -16.13 -1.87
N THR A 45 -1.88 -17.43 -2.05
CA THR A 45 -0.84 -18.45 -2.30
C THR A 45 -1.15 -19.29 -3.54
N GLY A 46 -2.05 -18.82 -4.40
CA GLY A 46 -2.47 -19.48 -5.64
C GLY A 46 -1.60 -19.05 -6.81
N THR A 47 -2.20 -18.92 -7.99
CA THR A 47 -1.53 -18.42 -9.19
C THR A 47 -1.73 -16.91 -9.39
N SER A 48 -0.86 -16.28 -10.20
CA SER A 48 -1.00 -14.85 -10.54
C SER A 48 -2.36 -14.60 -11.21
N GLN A 49 -2.70 -15.47 -12.18
CA GLN A 49 -3.93 -15.36 -12.94
C GLN A 49 -5.18 -15.40 -12.04
N GLU A 50 -5.27 -16.34 -11.09
CA GLU A 50 -6.45 -16.46 -10.21
C GLU A 50 -6.65 -15.21 -9.34
N LEU A 51 -5.58 -14.63 -8.79
CA LEU A 51 -5.66 -13.41 -7.99
C LEU A 51 -6.17 -12.23 -8.82
N PHE A 52 -5.56 -11.98 -9.98
CA PHE A 52 -5.93 -10.83 -10.82
C PHE A 52 -7.30 -11.03 -11.49
N ASP A 53 -7.69 -12.24 -11.86
CA ASP A 53 -9.03 -12.55 -12.37
C ASP A 53 -10.11 -12.30 -11.30
N PHE A 54 -9.83 -12.65 -10.03
CA PHE A 54 -10.73 -12.36 -8.91
C PHE A 54 -10.92 -10.84 -8.72
N ILE A 55 -9.83 -10.07 -8.76
CA ILE A 55 -9.86 -8.62 -8.65
C ILE A 55 -10.63 -7.99 -9.82
N ALA A 56 -10.34 -8.43 -11.05
CA ALA A 56 -11.01 -7.93 -12.26
C ALA A 56 -12.51 -8.24 -12.24
N ALA A 57 -12.92 -9.42 -11.77
CA ALA A 57 -14.33 -9.78 -11.61
C ALA A 57 -15.03 -8.91 -10.55
N ALA A 58 -14.35 -8.57 -9.45
CA ALA A 58 -14.88 -7.63 -8.45
C ALA A 58 -15.03 -6.22 -9.02
N LEU A 59 -14.04 -5.73 -9.77
CA LEU A 59 -14.11 -4.45 -10.49
C LEU A 59 -15.27 -4.44 -11.50
N ALA A 60 -15.48 -5.50 -12.26
CA ALA A 60 -16.57 -5.59 -13.22
C ALA A 60 -17.95 -5.50 -12.53
N LYS A 61 -18.12 -6.19 -11.39
CA LYS A 61 -19.35 -6.07 -10.58
C LYS A 61 -19.54 -4.66 -10.03
N PHE A 62 -18.47 -4.03 -9.57
CA PHE A 62 -18.51 -2.66 -9.06
C PHE A 62 -18.81 -1.63 -10.15
N VAL A 63 -18.30 -1.82 -11.37
CA VAL A 63 -18.66 -0.98 -12.52
C VAL A 63 -20.12 -1.19 -12.93
N ALA A 64 -20.62 -2.42 -12.90
CA ALA A 64 -22.02 -2.71 -13.22
C ALA A 64 -23.02 -2.09 -12.22
N SER A 65 -22.57 -1.68 -11.03
CA SER A 65 -23.40 -0.99 -10.03
C SER A 65 -23.43 0.53 -10.19
N GLU A 66 -22.87 1.09 -11.27
CA GLU A 66 -22.90 2.54 -11.55
C GLU A 66 -24.32 3.11 -11.46
N GLY A 67 -24.54 4.00 -10.49
CA GLY A 67 -25.79 4.76 -10.38
C GLY A 67 -25.83 5.97 -11.33
N GLU A 68 -26.99 6.59 -11.48
CA GLU A 68 -27.22 7.71 -12.40
C GLU A 68 -26.31 8.92 -12.17
N ASP A 69 -25.80 9.12 -10.94
CA ASP A 69 -24.92 10.23 -10.59
C ASP A 69 -23.47 10.07 -11.09
N PHE A 70 -23.11 8.90 -11.61
CA PHE A 70 -21.78 8.63 -12.18
C PHE A 70 -21.85 8.69 -13.69
N HIS A 71 -21.16 9.68 -14.27
CA HIS A 71 -21.22 9.93 -15.70
C HIS A 71 -19.87 9.67 -16.34
N LEU A 72 -19.77 8.54 -17.04
CA LEU A 72 -18.69 8.34 -18.00
C LEU A 72 -18.96 9.20 -19.23
N LEU A 73 -17.99 10.05 -19.60
CA LEU A 73 -18.11 10.86 -20.81
C LEU A 73 -18.11 9.96 -22.05
N GLU A 74 -19.00 10.25 -22.99
CA GLU A 74 -19.14 9.47 -24.22
C GLU A 74 -17.80 9.40 -24.98
N GLY A 75 -17.45 8.19 -25.45
CA GLY A 75 -16.19 7.93 -26.14
C GLY A 75 -14.95 7.91 -25.22
N ARG A 76 -15.11 8.00 -23.89
CA ARG A 76 -14.01 7.78 -22.94
C ARG A 76 -14.04 6.39 -22.35
N GLN A 77 -12.87 5.78 -22.28
CA GLN A 77 -12.61 4.57 -21.53
C GLN A 77 -12.54 4.90 -20.03
N ARG A 78 -12.93 3.96 -19.15
CA ARG A 78 -12.78 4.12 -17.70
C ARG A 78 -11.29 4.14 -17.33
N GLU A 79 -10.88 5.13 -16.55
CA GLU A 79 -9.49 5.26 -16.09
C GLU A 79 -9.35 4.75 -14.65
N LEU A 80 -8.39 3.86 -14.43
CA LEU A 80 -8.11 3.24 -13.14
C LEU A 80 -6.74 3.68 -12.59
N GLY A 81 -6.74 4.22 -11.38
CA GLY A 81 -5.55 4.32 -10.55
C GLY A 81 -5.37 3.04 -9.73
N PHE A 82 -4.27 2.33 -9.94
CA PHE A 82 -3.96 1.09 -9.24
C PHE A 82 -2.96 1.37 -8.11
N THR A 83 -3.45 1.46 -6.88
CA THR A 83 -2.63 1.48 -5.68
C THR A 83 -2.20 0.06 -5.32
N PHE A 84 -0.90 -0.21 -5.38
CA PHE A 84 -0.34 -1.54 -5.13
C PHE A 84 0.74 -1.46 -4.07
N SER A 85 0.36 -1.75 -2.82
CA SER A 85 1.17 -1.48 -1.63
C SER A 85 2.07 -2.66 -1.27
N PHE A 86 2.86 -3.08 -2.26
CA PHE A 86 3.94 -4.07 -2.13
C PHE A 86 5.23 -3.51 -2.74
N PRO A 87 6.40 -4.06 -2.39
CA PRO A 87 7.67 -3.68 -3.00
C PRO A 87 7.65 -3.83 -4.53
N VAL A 88 7.62 -2.70 -5.25
CA VAL A 88 7.59 -2.63 -6.71
C VAL A 88 8.74 -1.78 -7.23
N LYS A 89 9.37 -2.24 -8.31
CA LYS A 89 10.27 -1.44 -9.13
C LYS A 89 9.44 -0.76 -10.23
N GLN A 90 8.99 0.46 -9.96
CA GLN A 90 8.20 1.23 -10.91
C GLN A 90 9.08 1.72 -12.08
N SER A 91 8.70 1.39 -13.31
CA SER A 91 9.45 1.74 -14.53
C SER A 91 8.82 2.90 -15.30
N SER A 92 7.52 3.14 -15.10
CA SER A 92 6.79 4.31 -15.61
C SER A 92 5.59 4.60 -14.70
N ILE A 93 4.82 5.65 -15.00
CA ILE A 93 3.60 5.94 -14.24
C ILE A 93 2.61 4.78 -14.26
N ALA A 94 2.57 3.96 -15.32
CA ALA A 94 1.62 2.87 -15.50
C ALA A 94 2.30 1.52 -15.74
N SER A 95 3.46 1.29 -15.11
CA SER A 95 4.14 -0.02 -15.15
C SER A 95 5.04 -0.20 -13.94
N GLY A 96 5.07 -1.42 -13.39
CA GLY A 96 5.91 -1.71 -12.24
C GLY A 96 6.08 -3.19 -11.98
N THR A 97 7.33 -3.58 -11.80
CA THR A 97 7.71 -4.97 -11.56
C THR A 97 7.66 -5.31 -10.08
N LEU A 98 6.91 -6.33 -9.67
CA LEU A 98 6.92 -6.81 -8.29
C LEU A 98 8.32 -7.34 -7.93
N ILE A 99 8.86 -6.88 -6.80
CA ILE A 99 10.18 -7.31 -6.29
C ILE A 99 10.03 -8.51 -5.35
N LYS A 100 9.13 -8.40 -4.38
CA LYS A 100 8.84 -9.47 -3.41
C LYS A 100 7.45 -9.29 -2.82
N TRP A 101 6.76 -10.39 -2.58
CA TRP A 101 5.52 -10.37 -1.81
C TRP A 101 5.78 -10.10 -0.33
N THR A 102 4.78 -9.53 0.34
CA THR A 102 4.75 -9.29 1.79
C THR A 102 3.34 -9.61 2.30
N LYS A 103 3.08 -9.41 3.61
CA LYS A 103 1.72 -9.44 4.18
C LYS A 103 0.96 -10.77 3.94
N GLY A 104 1.69 -11.89 3.89
CA GLY A 104 1.13 -13.23 3.74
C GLY A 104 0.86 -13.68 2.29
N PHE A 105 1.18 -12.85 1.29
CA PHE A 105 1.15 -13.26 -0.11
C PHE A 105 2.39 -14.09 -0.47
N SER A 106 2.20 -15.10 -1.33
CA SER A 106 3.26 -15.95 -1.84
C SER A 106 2.87 -16.54 -3.19
N ILE A 107 2.95 -15.72 -4.24
CA ILE A 107 2.67 -16.13 -5.64
C ILE A 107 3.96 -15.95 -6.44
N ASP A 108 4.72 -17.03 -6.59
CA ASP A 108 6.06 -17.00 -7.18
C ASP A 108 6.07 -16.45 -8.61
N GLU A 109 5.03 -16.76 -9.39
CA GLU A 109 4.87 -16.36 -10.79
C GLU A 109 4.77 -14.84 -10.96
N THR A 110 4.21 -14.11 -9.99
CA THR A 110 4.07 -12.65 -10.07
C THR A 110 5.39 -11.93 -9.75
N VAL A 111 6.33 -12.58 -9.04
CA VAL A 111 7.61 -11.98 -8.70
C VAL A 111 8.43 -11.77 -9.97
N GLY A 112 8.81 -10.53 -10.26
CA GLY A 112 9.47 -10.17 -11.52
C GLY A 112 8.51 -9.84 -12.67
N ALA A 113 7.19 -10.01 -12.49
CA ALA A 113 6.18 -9.62 -13.48
C ALA A 113 5.73 -8.16 -13.30
N ASP A 114 5.25 -7.55 -14.39
CA ASP A 114 4.63 -6.21 -14.35
C ASP A 114 3.17 -6.32 -13.90
N VAL A 115 2.88 -5.83 -12.69
CA VAL A 115 1.55 -5.98 -12.07
C VAL A 115 0.46 -5.20 -12.81
N VAL A 116 0.83 -4.17 -13.58
CA VAL A 116 -0.14 -3.45 -14.43
C VAL A 116 -0.53 -4.31 -15.62
N ALA A 117 0.42 -5.04 -16.22
CA ALA A 117 0.14 -5.95 -17.32
C ALA A 117 -0.69 -7.15 -16.87
N GLU A 118 -0.42 -7.69 -15.68
CA GLU A 118 -1.21 -8.77 -15.06
C GLU A 118 -2.67 -8.33 -14.87
N LEU A 119 -2.89 -7.16 -14.24
CA LEU A 119 -4.23 -6.62 -14.04
C LEU A 119 -4.92 -6.29 -15.37
N SER A 120 -4.22 -5.67 -16.32
CA SER A 120 -4.79 -5.33 -17.64
C SER A 120 -5.24 -6.57 -18.39
N SER A 121 -4.44 -7.64 -18.37
CA SER A 121 -4.80 -8.92 -18.98
C SER A 121 -6.03 -9.54 -18.32
N ALA A 122 -6.19 -9.39 -17.00
CA ALA A 122 -7.39 -9.85 -16.30
C ALA A 122 -8.63 -9.01 -16.63
N LEU A 123 -8.49 -7.69 -16.76
CA LEU A 123 -9.57 -6.80 -17.20
C LEU A 123 -10.05 -7.17 -18.61
N ASP A 124 -9.11 -7.45 -19.53
CA ASP A 124 -9.41 -7.90 -20.90
C ASP A 124 -10.16 -9.24 -20.91
N ARG A 125 -9.74 -10.22 -20.10
CA ARG A 125 -10.44 -11.51 -19.97
C ARG A 125 -11.85 -11.37 -19.42
N GLN A 126 -12.09 -10.39 -18.56
CA GLN A 126 -13.43 -10.05 -18.05
C GLN A 126 -14.26 -9.20 -19.03
N GLY A 127 -13.67 -8.72 -20.12
CA GLY A 127 -14.33 -7.83 -21.09
C GLY A 127 -14.64 -6.45 -20.52
N LEU A 128 -13.89 -5.98 -19.52
CA LEU A 128 -14.13 -4.70 -18.87
C LEU A 128 -13.36 -3.58 -19.59
N ASP A 129 -14.08 -2.64 -20.21
CA ASP A 129 -13.49 -1.48 -20.89
C ASP A 129 -12.92 -0.45 -19.89
N MET A 130 -11.72 -0.75 -19.39
CA MET A 130 -11.02 0.00 -18.35
C MET A 130 -9.51 -0.04 -18.58
N LYS A 131 -8.86 1.10 -18.39
CA LYS A 131 -7.42 1.27 -18.56
C LYS A 131 -6.74 1.68 -17.26
N VAL A 132 -5.71 0.94 -16.89
CA VAL A 132 -4.79 1.35 -15.81
C VAL A 132 -3.97 2.54 -16.30
N THR A 133 -4.16 3.70 -15.70
CA THR A 133 -3.48 4.94 -16.10
C THR A 133 -2.36 5.33 -15.15
N ALA A 134 -2.39 4.83 -13.92
CA ALA A 134 -1.34 5.03 -12.94
C ALA A 134 -1.22 3.81 -12.01
N LEU A 135 0.00 3.36 -11.78
CA LEU A 135 0.41 2.52 -10.67
C LEU A 135 0.93 3.43 -9.57
N VAL A 136 0.38 3.29 -8.36
CA VAL A 136 0.56 4.24 -7.27
C VAL A 136 0.96 3.47 -6.00
N ASN A 137 1.83 4.08 -5.19
CA ASN A 137 2.05 3.65 -3.81
C ASN A 137 1.00 4.35 -2.92
N ASP A 138 0.47 3.67 -1.91
CA ASP A 138 -0.56 4.20 -0.99
C ASP A 138 -0.21 5.59 -0.42
N THR A 139 1.05 5.83 -0.13
CA THR A 139 1.54 7.08 0.45
C THR A 139 1.57 8.20 -0.60
N ILE A 140 1.89 7.88 -1.85
CA ILE A 140 1.73 8.82 -2.99
C ILE A 140 0.25 9.14 -3.20
N GLY A 141 -0.63 8.13 -3.15
CA GLY A 141 -2.08 8.32 -3.28
C GLY A 141 -2.62 9.24 -2.18
N THR A 142 -2.14 9.06 -0.95
CA THR A 142 -2.47 9.91 0.20
C THR A 142 -2.00 11.35 -0.02
N LEU A 143 -0.79 11.55 -0.56
CA LEU A 143 -0.27 12.87 -0.91
C LEU A 143 -1.11 13.54 -2.00
N ALA A 144 -1.45 12.79 -3.06
CA ALA A 144 -2.25 13.30 -4.17
C ALA A 144 -3.66 13.68 -3.71
N GLY A 145 -4.30 12.87 -2.87
CA GLY A 145 -5.60 13.18 -2.28
C GLY A 145 -5.56 14.42 -1.40
N GLY A 146 -4.57 14.53 -0.50
CA GLY A 146 -4.39 15.73 0.32
C GLY A 146 -4.16 16.98 -0.54
N ARG A 147 -3.26 16.90 -1.53
CA ARG A 147 -2.94 18.01 -2.43
C ARG A 147 -4.12 18.41 -3.32
N TYR A 148 -5.01 17.47 -3.65
CA TYR A 148 -6.24 17.77 -4.37
C TYR A 148 -7.09 18.77 -3.59
N ASP A 149 -7.24 18.59 -2.28
CA ASP A 149 -8.05 19.47 -1.45
C ASP A 149 -7.31 20.75 -1.01
N ASP A 150 -6.03 20.62 -0.64
CA ASP A 150 -5.20 21.69 -0.12
C ASP A 150 -3.85 21.78 -0.88
N ASN A 151 -3.63 22.91 -1.56
CA ASN A 151 -2.42 23.13 -2.34
C ASN A 151 -1.14 23.25 -1.48
N ASP A 152 -1.24 23.46 -0.17
CA ASP A 152 -0.11 23.60 0.74
C ASP A 152 0.43 22.25 1.27
N VAL A 153 -0.22 21.13 0.91
CA VAL A 153 0.21 19.77 1.32
C VAL A 153 1.55 19.41 0.66
N VAL A 154 2.63 19.38 1.45
CA VAL A 154 3.98 19.05 0.95
C VAL A 154 4.42 17.61 1.21
N ALA A 155 3.76 16.92 2.15
CA ALA A 155 4.09 15.55 2.53
C ALA A 155 2.85 14.76 2.97
N ALA A 156 2.94 13.44 2.86
CA ALA A 156 1.98 12.48 3.38
C ALA A 156 2.73 11.40 4.15
N VAL A 157 2.11 10.92 5.22
CA VAL A 157 2.70 9.92 6.11
C VAL A 157 1.65 8.86 6.42
N ILE A 158 2.05 7.60 6.28
CA ILE A 158 1.27 6.43 6.70
C ILE A 158 1.83 5.94 8.04
N LEU A 159 0.96 5.86 9.04
CA LEU A 159 1.21 5.27 10.36
C LEU A 159 0.11 4.24 10.62
N GLY A 160 0.35 2.99 10.26
CA GLY A 160 -0.61 1.89 10.42
C GLY A 160 0.12 0.60 10.75
N THR A 161 -0.32 -0.52 10.18
CA THR A 161 0.40 -1.81 10.27
C THR A 161 1.86 -1.66 9.85
N GLY A 162 2.09 -0.95 8.75
CA GLY A 162 3.42 -0.48 8.34
C GLY A 162 3.56 1.03 8.47
N THR A 163 4.69 1.57 8.01
CA THR A 163 4.90 3.01 7.93
C THR A 163 5.65 3.43 6.68
N ASN A 164 5.23 4.55 6.10
CA ASN A 164 5.90 5.15 4.96
C ASN A 164 5.67 6.67 4.92
N ALA A 165 6.47 7.38 4.12
CA ALA A 165 6.28 8.79 3.82
C ALA A 165 6.52 9.09 2.34
N ALA A 166 5.76 10.06 1.82
CA ALA A 166 5.97 10.63 0.51
C ALA A 166 5.93 12.15 0.61
N TYR A 167 6.70 12.84 -0.23
CA TYR A 167 6.74 14.30 -0.24
C TYR A 167 7.00 14.86 -1.64
N VAL A 168 6.79 16.15 -1.79
CA VAL A 168 7.08 16.90 -3.02
C VAL A 168 8.49 17.49 -2.94
N GLU A 169 9.39 17.01 -3.79
CA GLU A 169 10.76 17.53 -3.94
C GLU A 169 10.88 18.35 -5.21
N ARG A 170 11.83 19.30 -5.24
CA ARG A 170 12.23 19.99 -6.45
C ARG A 170 12.96 19.01 -7.36
N ALA A 171 12.46 18.80 -8.57
CA ALA A 171 12.99 17.80 -9.48
C ALA A 171 14.48 18.02 -9.84
N ASN A 172 14.95 19.27 -9.82
CA ASN A 172 16.35 19.63 -10.06
C ASN A 172 17.28 19.36 -8.86
N ALA A 173 16.73 19.05 -7.68
CA ALA A 173 17.47 18.73 -6.47
C ALA A 173 17.65 17.21 -6.27
N ILE A 174 17.41 16.39 -7.30
CA ILE A 174 17.53 14.93 -7.26
C ILE A 174 18.72 14.49 -8.15
N PRO A 175 19.96 14.39 -7.61
CA PRO A 175 21.15 14.10 -8.42
C PRO A 175 21.10 12.76 -9.17
N LYS A 176 20.35 11.78 -8.65
CA LYS A 176 20.21 10.46 -9.28
C LYS A 176 19.22 10.44 -10.46
N TRP A 177 18.38 11.46 -10.60
CA TRP A 177 17.37 11.52 -11.63
C TRP A 177 17.92 12.18 -12.90
N HIS A 178 17.89 11.42 -14.00
CA HIS A 178 18.37 11.86 -15.31
C HIS A 178 17.26 11.87 -16.38
N GLY A 179 16.02 11.58 -15.96
CA GLY A 179 14.86 11.55 -16.85
C GLY A 179 14.28 12.94 -17.12
N LEU A 180 13.20 12.97 -17.90
CA LEU A 180 12.48 14.22 -18.17
C LEU A 180 11.94 14.83 -16.87
N LEU A 181 12.07 16.14 -16.74
CA LEU A 181 11.53 16.86 -15.59
C LEU A 181 10.02 17.10 -15.77
N PRO A 182 9.24 17.00 -14.69
CA PRO A 182 7.83 17.36 -14.69
C PRO A 182 7.67 18.86 -14.99
N LYS A 183 6.57 19.23 -15.66
CA LYS A 183 6.31 20.63 -16.09
C LYS A 183 6.24 21.61 -14.93
N SER A 184 5.78 21.16 -13.76
CA SER A 184 5.73 21.97 -12.53
C SER A 184 7.11 22.23 -11.91
N GLY A 185 8.12 21.40 -12.25
CA GLY A 185 9.37 21.32 -11.50
C GLY A 185 9.27 20.50 -10.20
N ASP A 186 8.08 20.02 -9.87
CA ASP A 186 7.79 19.25 -8.66
C ASP A 186 7.80 17.74 -8.95
N MET A 187 8.62 16.99 -8.21
CA MET A 187 8.72 15.53 -8.28
C MET A 187 8.23 14.92 -6.97
N VAL A 188 7.24 14.03 -7.04
CA VAL A 188 6.82 13.27 -5.86
C VAL A 188 7.84 12.17 -5.57
N ILE A 189 8.30 12.10 -4.33
CA ILE A 189 9.21 11.08 -3.82
C ILE A 189 8.43 10.16 -2.88
N ASN A 190 8.36 8.87 -3.22
CA ASN A 190 8.09 7.82 -2.25
C ASN A 190 9.40 7.49 -1.53
N MET A 191 9.45 7.69 -0.21
CA MET A 191 10.67 7.53 0.56
C MET A 191 10.97 6.08 0.93
N GLU A 192 9.94 5.22 1.03
CA GLU A 192 10.06 3.88 1.62
C GLU A 192 10.84 3.92 2.96
N TRP A 193 10.46 4.88 3.83
CA TRP A 193 11.28 5.28 4.97
C TRP A 193 11.37 4.24 6.09
N GLY A 194 10.59 3.15 5.99
CA GLY A 194 10.58 2.08 6.98
C GLY A 194 11.96 1.44 7.12
N ASN A 195 12.74 1.46 6.03
CA ASN A 195 14.12 0.97 6.01
C ASN A 195 15.17 1.97 6.52
N PHE A 196 14.76 3.15 7.01
CA PHE A 196 15.69 4.10 7.62
C PHE A 196 16.40 3.44 8.81
N ARG A 197 17.72 3.68 8.91
CA ARG A 197 18.55 3.18 10.00
C ARG A 197 19.59 4.23 10.37
N SER A 198 19.79 4.42 11.66
CA SER A 198 20.81 5.32 12.20
C SER A 198 21.29 4.81 13.56
N SER A 199 22.53 5.08 13.92
CA SER A 199 23.05 4.87 15.28
C SER A 199 22.36 5.76 16.32
N HIS A 200 21.63 6.77 15.90
CA HIS A 200 20.83 7.64 16.75
C HIS A 200 19.43 7.08 17.08
N LEU A 201 19.03 5.96 16.46
CA LEU A 201 17.79 5.29 16.84
C LEU A 201 17.98 4.64 18.22
N PRO A 202 17.09 4.90 19.20
CA PRO A 202 17.23 4.40 20.56
C PRO A 202 16.80 2.94 20.69
N LEU A 203 17.56 2.04 20.06
CA LEU A 203 17.27 0.60 20.06
C LEU A 203 17.52 -0.01 21.46
N THR A 204 16.54 -0.77 21.94
CA THR A 204 16.64 -1.60 23.14
C THR A 204 17.03 -3.04 22.78
N GLU A 205 17.31 -3.86 23.80
CA GLU A 205 17.51 -5.30 23.60
C GLU A 205 16.28 -6.00 22.98
N PHE A 206 15.08 -5.49 23.24
CA PHE A 206 13.83 -6.06 22.73
C PHE A 206 13.68 -5.79 21.23
N ASP A 207 14.06 -4.60 20.78
CA ASP A 207 14.07 -4.24 19.36
C ASP A 207 15.10 -5.09 18.60
N GLN A 208 16.28 -5.30 19.18
CA GLN A 208 17.33 -6.12 18.60
C GLN A 208 16.92 -7.60 18.48
N ALA A 209 16.31 -8.15 19.53
CA ALA A 209 15.78 -9.52 19.51
C ALA A 209 14.63 -9.68 18.50
N LEU A 210 13.71 -8.70 18.45
CA LEU A 210 12.63 -8.67 17.47
C LEU A 210 13.18 -8.65 16.05
N ASP A 211 14.15 -7.80 15.75
CA ASP A 211 14.79 -7.73 14.44
C ASP A 211 15.47 -9.05 14.06
N ALA A 212 16.26 -9.62 14.97
CA ALA A 212 16.98 -10.87 14.76
C ALA A 212 16.06 -12.08 14.46
N GLU A 213 14.87 -12.11 15.07
CA GLU A 213 13.88 -13.17 14.87
C GLU A 213 12.89 -12.87 13.72
N SER A 214 12.97 -11.70 13.11
CA SER A 214 12.09 -11.31 12.01
C SER A 214 12.42 -12.05 10.71
N LEU A 215 11.49 -12.01 9.73
CA LEU A 215 11.73 -12.55 8.39
C LEU A 215 12.77 -11.75 7.59
N ASN A 216 13.11 -10.54 8.04
CA ASN A 216 14.02 -9.61 7.38
C ASN A 216 15.00 -8.95 8.38
N PRO A 217 15.90 -9.71 9.01
CA PRO A 217 16.84 -9.16 9.99
C PRO A 217 17.73 -8.09 9.37
N GLY A 218 17.89 -6.97 10.07
CA GLY A 218 18.68 -5.82 9.62
C GLY A 218 17.97 -4.89 8.63
N GLU A 219 16.76 -5.23 8.16
CA GLU A 219 15.90 -4.40 7.31
C GLU A 219 14.71 -3.84 8.11
N GLN A 220 14.10 -2.78 7.59
CA GLN A 220 12.88 -2.15 8.13
C GLN A 220 13.02 -1.72 9.60
N ILE A 221 14.22 -1.29 10.01
CA ILE A 221 14.51 -0.95 11.41
C ILE A 221 13.61 0.18 11.92
N TYR A 222 13.40 1.24 11.13
CA TYR A 222 12.53 2.33 11.53
C TYR A 222 11.06 1.90 11.61
N GLU A 223 10.58 1.07 10.68
CA GLU A 223 9.24 0.50 10.74
C GLU A 223 9.04 -0.37 11.98
N LYS A 224 10.00 -1.25 12.30
CA LYS A 224 10.00 -2.11 13.49
C LYS A 224 9.90 -1.33 14.80
N LEU A 225 10.36 -0.08 14.81
CA LEU A 225 10.29 0.78 15.99
C LEU A 225 8.96 1.52 16.14
N ILE A 226 8.30 1.91 15.04
CA ILE A 226 7.17 2.87 15.10
C ILE A 226 5.85 2.33 14.58
N SER A 227 5.84 1.26 13.79
CA SER A 227 4.60 0.80 13.15
C SER A 227 3.76 -0.07 14.09
N GLY A 228 2.45 -0.03 13.88
CA GLY A 228 1.48 -0.75 14.70
C GLY A 228 1.71 -2.26 14.74
N MET A 229 2.31 -2.85 13.71
CA MET A 229 2.64 -4.29 13.68
C MET A 229 3.59 -4.71 14.81
N TYR A 230 4.50 -3.81 15.23
CA TYR A 230 5.61 -4.16 16.12
C TYR A 230 5.46 -3.57 17.53
N LEU A 231 4.68 -2.50 17.71
CA LEU A 231 4.48 -1.90 19.03
C LEU A 231 3.97 -2.90 20.07
N GLY A 232 2.97 -3.72 19.72
CA GLY A 232 2.46 -4.78 20.59
C GLY A 232 3.46 -5.91 20.84
N GLU A 233 4.30 -6.24 19.86
CA GLU A 233 5.33 -7.26 19.99
C GLU A 233 6.47 -6.83 20.91
N ILE A 234 6.86 -5.56 20.89
CA ILE A 234 7.83 -5.00 21.84
C ILE A 234 7.27 -5.09 23.27
N VAL A 235 6.01 -4.67 23.49
CA VAL A 235 5.35 -4.81 24.80
C VAL A 235 5.32 -6.27 25.24
N ARG A 236 4.97 -7.20 24.35
CA ARG A 236 4.96 -8.64 24.65
C ARG A 236 6.33 -9.14 25.12
N ARG A 237 7.42 -8.73 24.46
CA ARG A 237 8.80 -9.11 24.81
C ARG A 237 9.22 -8.57 26.17
N VAL A 238 8.89 -7.31 26.46
CA VAL A 238 9.13 -6.70 27.78
C VAL A 238 8.39 -7.47 28.89
N LEU A 239 7.09 -7.73 28.68
CA LEU A 239 6.26 -8.46 29.64
C LEU A 239 6.77 -9.89 29.84
N LEU A 240 7.24 -10.56 28.78
CA LEU A 240 7.81 -11.89 28.87
C LEU A 240 9.05 -11.88 29.76
N LYS A 241 9.99 -10.95 29.53
CA LYS A 241 11.21 -10.80 30.34
C LYS A 241 10.87 -10.49 31.81
N MET A 242 9.94 -9.57 32.07
CA MET A 242 9.51 -9.27 33.45
C MET A 242 8.85 -10.46 34.14
N THR A 243 8.18 -11.34 33.39
CA THR A 243 7.60 -12.57 33.95
C THR A 243 8.69 -13.58 34.29
N GLU A 244 9.69 -13.73 33.42
CA GLU A 244 10.83 -14.64 33.61
C GLU A 244 11.76 -14.20 34.76
N GLU A 245 11.99 -12.89 34.91
CA GLU A 245 12.99 -12.35 35.84
C GLU A 245 12.39 -11.84 37.16
N ALA A 246 11.11 -11.47 37.16
CA ALA A 246 10.48 -10.80 38.30
C ALA A 246 9.09 -11.36 38.67
N SER A 247 8.71 -12.52 38.12
CA SER A 247 7.43 -13.20 38.42
C SER A 247 6.22 -12.28 38.30
N LEU A 248 6.21 -11.38 37.30
CA LEU A 248 5.15 -10.38 37.08
C LEU A 248 3.74 -10.99 37.07
N PHE A 249 3.60 -12.21 36.55
CA PHE A 249 2.34 -12.96 36.49
C PHE A 249 2.34 -14.23 37.36
N GLY A 250 3.20 -14.29 38.37
CA GLY A 250 3.40 -15.46 39.23
C GLY A 250 4.59 -16.34 38.79
N ASP A 251 4.62 -17.58 39.29
CA ASP A 251 5.74 -18.50 39.08
C ASP A 251 5.77 -19.07 37.64
N ASP A 252 4.63 -19.11 36.97
CA ASP A 252 4.49 -19.66 35.62
C ASP A 252 4.31 -18.55 34.57
N ILE A 253 5.01 -18.69 33.45
CA ILE A 253 4.84 -17.80 32.29
C ILE A 253 3.50 -18.13 31.60
N PRO A 254 2.57 -17.17 31.45
CA PRO A 254 1.32 -17.38 30.73
C PRO A 254 1.59 -17.93 29.32
N PRO A 255 1.05 -19.10 28.93
CA PRO A 255 1.38 -19.71 27.63
C PRO A 255 1.10 -18.82 26.42
N LYS A 256 0.06 -17.97 26.50
CA LYS A 256 -0.27 -17.01 25.43
C LYS A 256 0.78 -15.92 25.26
N LEU A 257 1.49 -15.52 26.34
CA LEU A 257 2.52 -14.49 26.27
C LEU A 257 3.74 -14.93 25.46
N LYS A 258 3.93 -16.25 25.30
CA LYS A 258 4.98 -16.85 24.48
C LYS A 258 4.68 -16.82 22.98
N ILE A 259 3.43 -16.51 22.59
CA ILE A 259 3.01 -16.50 21.18
C ILE A 259 3.39 -15.14 20.57
N PRO A 260 4.29 -15.09 19.57
CA PRO A 260 4.67 -13.84 18.90
C PRO A 260 3.45 -13.13 18.29
N PHE A 261 3.44 -11.80 18.33
CA PHE A 261 2.39 -10.95 17.74
C PHE A 261 0.96 -11.23 18.26
N ILE A 262 0.83 -11.77 19.47
CA ILE A 262 -0.46 -12.00 20.13
C ILE A 262 -1.12 -10.70 20.61
N LEU A 263 -0.32 -9.67 20.89
CA LEU A 263 -0.78 -8.32 21.22
C LEU A 263 -0.81 -7.51 19.91
N ARG A 264 -2.00 -7.27 19.37
CA ARG A 264 -2.24 -6.45 18.18
C ARG A 264 -3.18 -5.30 18.53
#